data_AF-A0A535KMY0-F1
#
_entry.id   AF-A0A535KMY0-F1
#
_cell.length_a   1.000
_cell.length_b   1.000
_cell.length_c   1.000
_cell.angle_alpha   90.00
_cell.angle_beta   90.00
_cell.angle_gamma   90.00
#
_symmetry.space_group_name_H-M   'P 1'
#
loop_
_entity.id
_entity.type
_entity.pdbx_description
1 polymer ?
#
loop_
_entity_poly.entity_id
_entity_poly.type
_entity_poly.pdbx_seq_one_letter_code
_entity_poly.pdbx_strand_id
1 'polypeptide(L)'
;MLASKKSESSTVSPGKSSASRDSLLGSDDTAQAPSVILSNELVDAFPVHIVETQHAQLYEIYVDVQDGRLCEVLGEPSSAEVATYLDSYKIPWSQFGDGWRAEINLAALRWIRRTARLLRRGYILTIDYGDRARALYSRARHHGTLACYFQHQMNERPLARLGEQDITAHVNFSALINEGRRQGLRLHKFTTQRLWLESLGIREELEQRRLRDFAESVTARASDRGQVALLQWYDLRQRVAALTDAAGMGNFKVLVLRR
;
A
#
# COMPACT_ATOMS: atom_id res chain seq x y z
N MET A 1 30.69 -75.46 28.12
CA MET A 1 31.34 -74.98 29.36
C MET A 1 31.18 -73.46 29.40
N LEU A 2 30.51 -72.95 30.44
CA LEU A 2 30.34 -71.53 30.83
C LEU A 2 29.41 -70.62 30.00
N ALA A 3 28.54 -69.95 30.76
CA ALA A 3 27.37 -69.17 30.39
C ALA A 3 27.65 -67.67 30.20
N SER A 4 26.81 -66.99 29.40
CA SER A 4 26.51 -65.53 29.40
C SER A 4 25.76 -65.21 28.10
N LYS A 5 24.68 -64.46 27.99
CA LYS A 5 24.18 -63.30 28.74
C LYS A 5 22.65 -63.18 28.53
N LYS A 6 21.91 -62.80 29.58
CA LYS A 6 20.61 -62.12 29.50
C LYS A 6 20.85 -60.60 29.39
N SER A 7 20.04 -59.91 28.59
CA SER A 7 19.53 -58.54 28.82
C SER A 7 18.70 -58.17 27.58
N GLU A 8 17.38 -58.35 27.62
CA GLU A 8 16.37 -57.37 28.04
C GLU A 8 15.91 -56.44 26.91
N SER A 9 14.58 -56.44 26.77
CA SER A 9 13.78 -55.85 25.71
C SER A 9 13.61 -54.36 25.88
N SER A 10 13.76 -53.60 24.80
CA SER A 10 13.19 -52.25 24.70
C SER A 10 12.53 -52.10 23.33
N THR A 11 11.20 -52.16 23.33
CA THR A 11 10.31 -51.83 22.22
C THR A 11 10.38 -50.33 21.93
N VAL A 12 10.83 -49.96 20.74
CA VAL A 12 10.82 -48.58 20.25
C VAL A 12 9.61 -48.39 19.32
N SER A 13 8.63 -47.61 19.77
CA SER A 13 7.50 -47.16 18.95
C SER A 13 7.90 -45.97 18.06
N PRO A 14 7.39 -45.87 16.82
CA PRO A 14 7.73 -44.77 15.93
C PRO A 14 6.97 -43.49 16.35
N GLY A 15 7.72 -42.45 16.69
CA GLY A 15 7.20 -41.14 17.07
C GLY A 15 6.42 -40.47 15.93
N LYS A 16 5.12 -40.27 16.15
CA LYS A 16 4.29 -39.33 15.40
C LYS A 16 4.56 -37.92 15.93
N SER A 17 5.30 -37.11 15.18
CA SER A 17 5.35 -35.65 15.37
C SER A 17 4.25 -35.00 14.52
N SER A 18 3.02 -35.04 15.00
CA SER A 18 1.95 -34.15 14.52
C SER A 18 1.96 -32.90 15.38
N ALA A 19 2.67 -31.85 14.95
CA ALA A 19 2.50 -30.52 15.53
C ALA A 19 1.09 -30.02 15.18
N SER A 20 0.17 -30.15 16.14
CA SER A 20 -1.19 -29.64 16.06
C SER A 20 -1.18 -28.11 15.94
N ARG A 21 -1.88 -27.59 14.94
CA ARG A 21 -2.05 -26.17 14.60
C ARG A 21 -2.90 -25.35 15.60
N ASP A 22 -3.17 -25.87 16.80
CA ASP A 22 -4.19 -25.32 17.72
C ASP A 22 -3.66 -24.68 19.01
N SER A 23 -2.35 -24.45 19.16
CA SER A 23 -1.81 -23.84 20.40
C SER A 23 -1.62 -22.32 20.36
N LEU A 24 -2.14 -21.60 19.35
CA LEU A 24 -2.06 -20.13 19.25
C LEU A 24 -3.30 -19.40 19.80
N LEU A 25 -4.27 -20.14 20.34
CA LEU A 25 -5.46 -19.60 21.01
C LEU A 25 -5.43 -19.99 22.49
N GLY A 26 -4.30 -19.67 23.14
CA GLY A 26 -4.25 -19.59 24.60
C GLY A 26 -5.16 -18.44 25.04
N SER A 27 -6.18 -18.80 25.81
CA SER A 27 -7.01 -17.88 26.57
C SER A 27 -6.13 -17.10 27.56
N ASP A 28 -5.81 -15.86 27.22
CA ASP A 28 -5.35 -14.88 28.19
C ASP A 28 -6.14 -13.59 27.98
N ASP A 29 -7.03 -13.32 28.92
CA ASP A 29 -7.76 -12.06 29.08
C ASP A 29 -6.82 -10.97 29.67
N THR A 30 -5.58 -10.94 29.17
CA THR A 30 -4.68 -9.80 29.32
C THR A 30 -5.07 -8.79 28.26
N ALA A 31 -5.50 -7.59 28.67
CA ALA A 31 -5.83 -6.51 27.77
C ALA A 31 -4.68 -6.31 26.75
N GLN A 32 -4.91 -6.72 25.50
CA GLN A 32 -3.89 -6.71 24.46
C GLN A 32 -3.28 -5.30 24.36
N ALA A 33 -1.94 -5.24 24.38
CA ALA A 33 -1.22 -3.97 24.26
C ALA A 33 -1.67 -3.24 22.97
N PRO A 34 -1.81 -1.90 23.00
CA PRO A 34 -2.12 -1.15 21.79
C PRO A 34 -1.07 -1.43 20.71
N SER A 35 -1.52 -1.70 19.48
CA SER A 35 -0.64 -1.94 18.34
C SER A 35 -0.83 -0.91 17.23
N VAL A 36 0.22 -0.72 16.42
CA VAL A 36 0.18 0.12 15.22
C VAL A 36 0.50 -0.79 14.04
N ILE A 37 -0.41 -0.82 13.07
CA ILE A 37 -0.18 -1.49 11.78
C ILE A 37 0.21 -0.41 10.77
N LEU A 38 1.42 -0.52 10.21
CA LEU A 38 1.95 0.43 9.23
C LEU A 38 2.00 -0.23 7.85
N SER A 39 1.50 0.47 6.84
CA SER A 39 1.61 0.09 5.43
C SER A 39 2.08 1.30 4.62
N ASN A 40 3.22 1.17 3.93
CA ASN A 40 3.75 2.17 3.01
C ASN A 40 3.79 1.57 1.61
N GLU A 41 3.11 2.18 0.64
CA GLU A 41 3.10 1.73 -0.78
C GLU A 41 2.80 0.24 -0.90
N LEU A 42 1.69 -0.15 -0.27
CA LEU A 42 1.23 -1.54 -0.27
C LEU A 42 -0.07 -1.69 -1.03
N VAL A 43 -0.95 -0.69 -0.94
CA VAL A 43 -2.33 -0.82 -1.42
C VAL A 43 -2.42 -0.50 -2.91
N ASP A 44 -1.54 0.38 -3.40
CA ASP A 44 -1.36 0.68 -4.83
C ASP A 44 -0.89 -0.51 -5.67
N ALA A 45 -0.12 -1.41 -5.08
CA ALA A 45 0.38 -2.63 -5.71
C ALA A 45 -0.64 -3.79 -5.72
N PHE A 46 -1.83 -3.60 -5.14
CA PHE A 46 -2.86 -4.64 -5.18
C PHE A 46 -3.53 -4.77 -6.55
N PRO A 47 -3.93 -5.99 -6.97
CA PRO A 47 -4.66 -6.19 -8.21
C PRO A 47 -5.95 -5.36 -8.26
N VAL A 48 -6.17 -4.70 -9.40
CA VAL A 48 -7.34 -3.89 -9.70
C VAL A 48 -8.12 -4.44 -10.89
N HIS A 49 -9.42 -4.16 -10.91
CA HIS A 49 -10.25 -4.27 -12.10
C HIS A 49 -10.17 -2.94 -12.84
N ILE A 50 -10.01 -2.95 -14.16
CA ILE A 50 -10.07 -1.74 -14.97
C ILE A 50 -11.43 -1.71 -15.64
N VAL A 51 -12.14 -0.59 -15.54
CA VAL A 51 -13.43 -0.40 -16.20
C VAL A 51 -13.36 0.76 -17.18
N GLU A 52 -14.15 0.67 -18.25
CA GLU A 52 -14.28 1.68 -19.30
C GLU A 52 -15.75 1.98 -19.58
N THR A 53 -16.09 3.26 -19.74
CA THR A 53 -17.43 3.67 -20.16
C THR A 53 -17.55 3.64 -21.69
N GLN A 54 -18.61 3.02 -22.21
CA GLN A 54 -18.98 3.07 -23.63
C GLN A 54 -20.50 3.15 -23.76
N HIS A 55 -21.02 4.10 -24.54
CA HIS A 55 -22.46 4.34 -24.75
C HIS A 55 -23.24 4.47 -23.42
N ALA A 56 -22.65 5.16 -22.44
CA ALA A 56 -23.17 5.31 -21.07
C ALA A 56 -23.35 3.99 -20.28
N GLN A 57 -22.74 2.89 -20.74
CA GLN A 57 -22.62 1.62 -20.01
C GLN A 57 -21.19 1.41 -19.53
N LEU A 58 -21.03 0.60 -18.48
CA LEU A 58 -19.73 0.30 -17.88
C LEU A 58 -19.29 -1.11 -18.29
N TYR A 59 -18.14 -1.20 -18.95
CA TYR A 59 -17.51 -2.45 -19.30
C TYR A 59 -16.26 -2.66 -18.44
N GLU A 60 -15.91 -3.91 -18.17
CA GLU A 60 -14.62 -4.28 -17.59
C GLU A 60 -13.64 -4.62 -18.72
N ILE A 61 -12.39 -4.20 -18.54
CA ILE A 61 -11.30 -4.53 -19.45
C ILE A 61 -10.66 -5.84 -19.00
N TYR A 62 -10.69 -6.82 -19.90
CA TYR A 62 -10.04 -8.11 -19.77
C TYR A 62 -8.78 -8.17 -20.63
N VAL A 63 -7.95 -9.17 -20.36
CA VAL A 63 -6.79 -9.49 -21.19
C VAL A 63 -7.09 -10.76 -21.96
N ASP A 64 -6.95 -10.69 -23.29
CA ASP A 64 -7.12 -11.83 -24.21
C ASP A 64 -5.85 -12.03 -25.05
N VAL A 65 -5.82 -13.08 -25.86
CA VAL A 65 -4.73 -13.40 -26.80
C VAL A 65 -5.26 -13.32 -28.23
N GLN A 66 -4.71 -12.39 -29.01
CA GLN A 66 -4.97 -12.29 -30.46
C GLN A 66 -3.65 -12.36 -31.21
N ASP A 67 -3.57 -13.24 -32.23
CA ASP A 67 -2.35 -13.48 -33.02
C ASP A 67 -1.08 -13.73 -32.18
N GLY A 68 -1.24 -14.44 -31.06
CA GLY A 68 -0.16 -14.76 -30.13
C GLY A 68 0.34 -13.57 -29.30
N ARG A 69 -0.39 -12.44 -29.28
CA ARG A 69 -0.09 -11.26 -28.46
C ARG A 69 -1.21 -10.99 -27.47
N LEU A 70 -0.85 -10.55 -26.26
CA LEU A 70 -1.86 -10.10 -25.30
C LEU A 70 -2.46 -8.76 -25.76
N CYS A 71 -3.77 -8.65 -25.64
CA CYS A 71 -4.51 -7.42 -25.91
C CYS A 71 -5.60 -7.19 -24.87
N GLU A 72 -6.06 -5.94 -24.78
CA GLU A 72 -7.21 -5.56 -23.97
C GLU A 72 -8.50 -5.82 -24.76
N VAL A 73 -9.50 -6.41 -24.11
CA VAL A 73 -10.85 -6.61 -24.66
C VAL A 73 -11.91 -6.16 -23.66
N LEU A 74 -13.00 -5.58 -24.15
CA LEU A 74 -14.12 -5.17 -23.32
C LEU A 74 -15.06 -6.36 -23.07
N GLY A 75 -15.56 -6.46 -21.85
CA GLY A 75 -16.61 -7.40 -21.47
C GLY A 75 -17.51 -6.85 -20.37
N GLU A 76 -18.58 -7.57 -20.06
CA GLU A 76 -19.44 -7.25 -18.92
C GLU A 76 -18.64 -7.28 -17.61
N PRO A 77 -18.98 -6.45 -16.60
CA PRO A 77 -18.36 -6.52 -15.29
C PRO A 77 -18.39 -7.95 -14.70
N SER A 78 -17.23 -8.43 -14.26
CA SER A 78 -17.02 -9.79 -13.73
C SER A 78 -17.84 -10.11 -12.48
N SER A 79 -18.32 -9.08 -11.78
CA SER A 79 -19.16 -9.23 -10.60
C SER A 79 -20.03 -8.00 -10.35
N ALA A 80 -21.09 -8.19 -9.57
CA ALA A 80 -21.92 -7.08 -9.08
C ALA A 80 -21.13 -6.07 -8.23
N GLU A 81 -20.07 -6.52 -7.55
CA GLU A 81 -19.19 -5.62 -6.78
C GLU A 81 -18.47 -4.64 -7.72
N VAL A 82 -17.95 -5.12 -8.85
CA VAL A 82 -17.32 -4.25 -9.87
C VAL A 82 -18.37 -3.31 -10.48
N ALA A 83 -19.51 -3.86 -10.92
CA ALA A 83 -20.57 -3.08 -11.57
C ALA A 83 -21.11 -1.92 -10.73
N THR A 84 -21.22 -2.11 -9.40
CA THR A 84 -21.85 -1.13 -8.50
C THR A 84 -20.85 -0.31 -7.69
N TYR A 85 -19.54 -0.57 -7.82
CA TYR A 85 -18.52 0.07 -6.99
C TYR A 85 -18.54 1.59 -7.12
N LEU A 86 -18.53 2.12 -8.35
CA LEU A 86 -18.49 3.57 -8.60
C LEU A 86 -19.77 4.27 -8.12
N ASP A 87 -20.92 3.62 -8.27
CA ASP A 87 -22.22 4.11 -7.80
C ASP A 87 -22.26 4.23 -6.28
N SER A 88 -21.62 3.32 -5.56
CA SER A 88 -21.52 3.37 -4.09
C SER A 88 -20.82 4.64 -3.58
N TYR A 89 -20.01 5.29 -4.41
CA TYR A 89 -19.37 6.59 -4.13
C TYR A 89 -20.04 7.77 -4.84
N LYS A 90 -21.17 7.53 -5.53
CA LYS A 90 -21.95 8.52 -6.28
C LYS A 90 -21.11 9.20 -7.38
N ILE A 91 -20.28 8.42 -8.08
CA ILE A 91 -19.50 8.91 -9.21
C ILE A 91 -20.41 8.96 -10.44
N PRO A 92 -20.55 10.10 -11.14
CA PRO A 92 -21.39 10.20 -12.34
C PRO A 92 -20.64 9.71 -13.59
N TRP A 93 -20.10 8.49 -13.55
CA TRP A 93 -19.23 7.91 -14.58
C TRP A 93 -19.90 7.84 -15.96
N SER A 94 -21.22 7.60 -16.02
CA SER A 94 -21.99 7.58 -17.26
C SER A 94 -22.05 8.93 -17.98
N GLN A 95 -21.73 10.02 -17.29
CA GLN A 95 -21.69 11.37 -17.85
C GLN A 95 -20.28 11.77 -18.30
N PHE A 96 -19.27 10.94 -18.08
CA PHE A 96 -17.87 11.29 -18.38
C PHE A 96 -17.49 11.05 -19.84
N GLY A 97 -18.38 10.43 -20.62
CA GLY A 97 -18.19 10.16 -22.04
C GLY A 97 -17.49 8.83 -22.27
N ASP A 98 -17.48 8.43 -23.54
CA ASP A 98 -16.90 7.16 -23.97
C ASP A 98 -15.38 7.15 -23.81
N GLY A 99 -14.84 5.95 -23.56
CA GLY A 99 -13.42 5.72 -23.30
C GLY A 99 -12.94 6.19 -21.93
N TRP A 100 -13.80 6.73 -21.07
CA TRP A 100 -13.42 7.07 -19.70
C TRP A 100 -13.09 5.79 -18.93
N ARG A 101 -11.88 5.72 -18.37
CA ARG A 101 -11.36 4.56 -17.63
C ARG A 101 -11.16 4.86 -16.14
N ALA A 102 -11.26 3.81 -15.33
CA ALA A 102 -10.93 3.86 -13.91
C ALA A 102 -10.55 2.50 -13.33
N GLU A 103 -9.81 2.52 -12.22
CA GLU A 103 -9.45 1.33 -11.46
C GLU A 103 -10.36 1.10 -10.25
N ILE A 104 -10.77 -0.15 -10.07
CA ILE A 104 -11.56 -0.64 -8.93
C ILE A 104 -10.72 -1.65 -8.14
N ASN A 105 -10.31 -1.25 -6.94
CA ASN A 105 -9.45 -2.06 -6.08
C ASN A 105 -10.26 -2.81 -5.00
N LEU A 106 -10.87 -3.93 -5.37
CA LEU A 106 -11.60 -4.79 -4.41
C LEU A 106 -10.64 -5.51 -3.44
N ALA A 107 -9.38 -5.72 -3.83
CA ALA A 107 -8.36 -6.29 -2.97
C ALA A 107 -8.05 -5.40 -1.75
N ALA A 108 -8.02 -4.08 -1.92
CA ALA A 108 -7.88 -3.10 -0.85
C ALA A 108 -9.01 -3.21 0.19
N LEU A 109 -10.26 -3.42 -0.27
CA LEU A 109 -11.40 -3.64 0.63
C LEU A 109 -11.23 -4.92 1.47
N ARG A 110 -10.79 -6.01 0.83
CA ARG A 110 -10.52 -7.28 1.54
C ARG A 110 -9.37 -7.13 2.53
N TRP A 111 -8.32 -6.41 2.15
CA TRP A 111 -7.17 -6.13 2.99
C TRP A 111 -7.58 -5.36 4.24
N ILE A 112 -8.22 -4.18 4.11
CA ILE A 112 -8.58 -3.39 5.29
C ILE A 112 -9.56 -4.13 6.21
N ARG A 113 -10.43 -4.97 5.65
CA ARG A 113 -11.31 -5.85 6.42
C ARG A 113 -10.54 -6.83 7.29
N ARG A 114 -9.53 -7.49 6.72
CA ARG A 114 -8.65 -8.43 7.45
C ARG A 114 -7.79 -7.69 8.48
N THR A 115 -7.15 -6.60 8.08
CA THR A 115 -6.28 -5.78 8.93
C THR A 115 -7.03 -5.21 10.13
N ALA A 116 -8.26 -4.73 9.92
CA ALA A 116 -9.12 -4.29 11.01
C ALA A 116 -9.27 -5.41 12.05
N ARG A 117 -9.65 -6.63 11.66
CA ARG A 117 -9.89 -7.75 12.58
C ARG A 117 -8.67 -8.12 13.45
N LEU A 118 -7.45 -7.87 12.95
CA LEU A 118 -6.22 -8.07 13.72
C LEU A 118 -5.99 -7.00 14.80
N LEU A 119 -6.58 -5.83 14.65
CA LEU A 119 -6.41 -4.70 15.56
C LEU A 119 -7.50 -4.71 16.63
N ARG A 120 -7.17 -5.08 17.87
CA ARG A 120 -8.10 -4.96 19.02
C ARG A 120 -8.08 -3.58 19.66
N ARG A 121 -6.92 -2.91 19.70
CA ARG A 121 -6.72 -1.54 20.20
C ARG A 121 -5.52 -0.92 19.51
N GLY A 122 -5.64 0.32 19.04
CA GLY A 122 -4.53 1.07 18.44
C GLY A 122 -4.87 1.67 17.07
N TYR A 123 -3.92 1.68 16.14
CA TYR A 123 -4.02 2.43 14.89
C TYR A 123 -3.62 1.61 13.66
N ILE A 124 -4.20 1.96 12.51
CA ILE A 124 -3.72 1.59 11.19
C ILE A 124 -3.24 2.88 10.52
N LEU A 125 -1.97 2.90 10.11
CA LEU A 125 -1.33 3.98 9.38
C LEU A 125 -1.02 3.50 7.96
N THR A 126 -1.66 4.12 6.97
CA THR A 126 -1.47 3.82 5.55
C THR A 126 -0.97 5.05 4.84
N ILE A 127 0.17 4.93 4.15
CA ILE A 127 0.80 5.97 3.36
C ILE A 127 0.89 5.46 1.92
N ASP A 128 0.21 6.14 1.00
CA ASP A 128 0.07 5.64 -0.37
C ASP A 128 -0.33 6.76 -1.35
N TYR A 129 -0.14 6.53 -2.65
CA TYR A 129 -0.61 7.44 -3.69
C TYR A 129 -2.12 7.27 -3.91
N GLY A 130 -2.85 8.38 -3.99
CA GLY A 130 -4.26 8.35 -4.33
C GLY A 130 -5.05 9.51 -3.75
N ASP A 131 -6.37 9.36 -3.70
CA ASP A 131 -7.26 10.40 -3.17
C ASP A 131 -8.62 9.81 -2.73
N ARG A 132 -9.52 10.68 -2.26
CA ARG A 132 -10.92 10.36 -2.05
C ARG A 132 -11.61 10.13 -3.39
N ALA A 133 -12.66 9.29 -3.38
CA ALA A 133 -13.34 8.83 -4.58
C ALA A 133 -13.72 9.96 -5.55
N ARG A 134 -14.26 11.09 -5.07
CA ARG A 134 -14.66 12.21 -5.94
C ARG A 134 -13.50 12.92 -6.65
N ALA A 135 -12.32 12.97 -6.04
CA ALA A 135 -11.13 13.55 -6.64
C ALA A 135 -10.40 12.54 -7.53
N LEU A 136 -10.42 11.26 -7.12
CA LEU A 136 -9.83 10.15 -7.86
C LEU A 136 -10.60 9.85 -9.16
N TYR A 137 -11.92 9.76 -9.09
CA TYR A 137 -12.78 9.47 -10.24
C TYR A 137 -13.39 10.77 -10.76
N SER A 138 -12.68 11.43 -11.67
CA SER A 138 -13.08 12.70 -12.25
C SER A 138 -12.93 12.69 -13.77
N ARG A 139 -13.63 13.58 -14.47
CA ARG A 139 -13.46 13.78 -15.92
C ARG A 139 -12.02 14.09 -16.32
N ALA A 140 -11.26 14.76 -15.45
CA ALA A 140 -9.86 15.11 -15.73
C ALA A 140 -8.92 13.90 -15.73
N ARG A 141 -9.30 12.79 -15.08
CA ARG A 141 -8.58 11.52 -15.09
C ARG A 141 -9.26 10.56 -16.06
N HIS A 142 -9.28 10.94 -17.33
CA HIS A 142 -10.00 10.18 -18.37
C HIS A 142 -9.41 8.79 -18.60
N HIS A 143 -8.10 8.60 -18.44
CA HIS A 143 -7.42 7.32 -18.62
C HIS A 143 -7.16 6.57 -17.29
N GLY A 144 -7.82 6.96 -16.20
CA GLY A 144 -7.57 6.37 -14.88
C GLY A 144 -6.23 6.82 -14.28
N THR A 145 -5.60 5.91 -13.55
CA THR A 145 -4.37 6.14 -12.77
C THR A 145 -3.36 5.01 -12.84
N LEU A 146 -3.64 3.95 -13.61
CA LEU A 146 -2.73 2.84 -13.77
C LEU A 146 -1.39 3.31 -14.35
N ALA A 147 -0.31 3.02 -13.64
CA ALA A 147 1.03 3.40 -14.03
C ALA A 147 1.97 2.20 -13.95
N CYS A 148 2.84 2.08 -14.96
CA CYS A 148 3.85 1.04 -15.03
C CYS A 148 5.24 1.65 -14.91
N TYR A 149 6.13 1.02 -14.14
CA TYR A 149 7.49 1.50 -13.96
C TYR A 149 8.52 0.43 -14.34
N PHE A 150 9.45 0.80 -15.22
CA PHE A 150 10.57 -0.05 -15.62
C PHE A 150 11.86 0.78 -15.67
N GLN A 151 12.90 0.38 -14.93
CA GLN A 151 14.18 1.10 -14.88
C GLN A 151 14.04 2.62 -14.64
N HIS A 152 13.19 3.01 -13.68
CA HIS A 152 12.86 4.40 -13.34
C HIS A 152 12.14 5.19 -14.46
N GLN A 153 11.58 4.51 -15.46
CA GLN A 153 10.77 5.13 -16.52
C GLN A 153 9.31 4.73 -16.35
N MET A 154 8.43 5.74 -16.35
CA MET A 154 6.98 5.57 -16.27
C MET A 154 6.40 5.33 -17.65
N ASN A 155 5.42 4.42 -17.76
CA ASN A 155 4.59 4.21 -18.94
C ASN A 155 3.18 3.72 -18.54
N GLU A 156 2.26 3.63 -19.50
CA GLU A 156 0.85 3.26 -19.27
C GLU A 156 0.48 1.93 -19.97
N ARG A 157 1.48 1.07 -20.26
CA ARG A 157 1.29 -0.15 -21.05
C ARG A 157 1.51 -1.40 -20.18
N PRO A 158 0.50 -1.87 -19.43
CA PRO A 158 0.64 -3.00 -18.50
C PRO A 158 1.10 -4.29 -19.17
N LEU A 159 0.75 -4.48 -20.44
CA LEU A 159 1.08 -5.70 -21.21
C LEU A 159 2.44 -5.66 -21.91
N ALA A 160 3.21 -4.57 -21.79
CA ALA A 160 4.46 -4.40 -22.55
C ALA A 160 5.64 -5.23 -22.02
N ARG A 161 5.73 -5.44 -20.69
CA ARG A 161 6.88 -6.07 -20.03
C ARG A 161 6.44 -6.95 -18.86
N LEU A 162 5.70 -8.01 -19.18
CA LEU A 162 5.12 -8.91 -18.17
C LEU A 162 6.18 -9.47 -17.23
N GLY A 163 5.96 -9.30 -15.92
CA GLY A 163 6.88 -9.78 -14.88
C GLY A 163 8.17 -8.97 -14.72
N GLU A 164 8.46 -8.01 -15.61
CA GLU A 164 9.67 -7.19 -15.58
C GLU A 164 9.42 -5.74 -15.17
N GLN A 165 8.17 -5.28 -15.23
CA GLN A 165 7.77 -3.95 -14.79
C GLN A 165 6.83 -4.00 -13.59
N ASP A 166 6.90 -2.95 -12.77
CA ASP A 166 5.91 -2.72 -11.72
C ASP A 166 4.62 -2.17 -12.32
N ILE A 167 3.48 -2.48 -11.72
CA ILE A 167 2.14 -2.01 -12.12
C ILE A 167 1.41 -1.55 -10.87
N THR A 168 1.06 -0.28 -10.83
CA THR A 168 0.44 0.38 -9.67
C THR A 168 -0.84 1.09 -10.10
N ALA A 169 -1.74 1.32 -9.14
CA ALA A 169 -2.92 2.16 -9.33
C ALA A 169 -3.17 3.01 -8.08
N HIS A 170 -3.64 4.24 -8.27
CA HIS A 170 -3.92 5.11 -7.14
C HIS A 170 -5.00 4.53 -6.21
N VAL A 171 -4.78 4.67 -4.91
CA VAL A 171 -5.66 4.20 -3.85
C VAL A 171 -6.90 5.10 -3.71
N ASN A 172 -8.08 4.48 -3.75
CA ASN A 172 -9.31 5.13 -3.30
C ASN A 172 -9.38 5.15 -1.76
N PHE A 173 -8.95 6.24 -1.14
CA PHE A 173 -8.98 6.36 0.33
C PHE A 173 -10.40 6.45 0.90
N SER A 174 -11.40 6.85 0.11
CA SER A 174 -12.81 6.75 0.56
C SER A 174 -13.21 5.29 0.77
N ALA A 175 -12.69 4.37 -0.04
CA ALA A 175 -12.95 2.94 0.10
C ALA A 175 -12.38 2.38 1.41
N LEU A 176 -11.10 2.67 1.71
CA LEU A 176 -10.46 2.27 2.96
C LEU A 176 -11.17 2.84 4.19
N ILE A 177 -11.56 4.12 4.15
CA ILE A 177 -12.29 4.79 5.24
C ILE A 177 -13.67 4.14 5.45
N ASN A 178 -14.43 3.93 4.38
CA ASN A 178 -15.80 3.40 4.47
C ASN A 178 -15.78 1.94 4.94
N GLU A 179 -14.92 1.10 4.38
CA GLU A 179 -14.81 -0.30 4.79
C GLU A 179 -14.25 -0.43 6.20
N GLY A 180 -13.25 0.38 6.56
CA GLY A 180 -12.74 0.46 7.93
C GLY A 180 -13.85 0.80 8.94
N ARG A 181 -14.71 1.77 8.61
CA ARG A 181 -15.89 2.13 9.44
C ARG A 181 -16.86 0.96 9.62
N ARG A 182 -17.14 0.20 8.55
CA ARG A 182 -17.98 -1.01 8.65
C ARG A 182 -17.38 -2.07 9.56
N GLN A 183 -16.06 -2.11 9.68
CA GLN A 183 -15.37 -3.00 10.62
C GLN A 183 -15.22 -2.41 12.04
N GLY A 184 -15.78 -1.22 12.32
CA GLY A 184 -15.70 -0.57 13.63
C GLY A 184 -14.46 0.30 13.84
N LEU A 185 -13.71 0.64 12.78
CA LEU A 185 -12.64 1.64 12.86
C LEU A 185 -13.21 3.06 12.73
N ARG A 186 -12.53 4.03 13.33
CA ARG A 186 -12.85 5.46 13.22
C ARG A 186 -11.75 6.18 12.46
N LEU A 187 -12.13 7.15 11.64
CA LEU A 187 -11.15 8.03 10.98
C LEU A 187 -10.51 8.94 12.02
N HIS A 188 -9.21 8.81 12.23
CA HIS A 188 -8.44 9.68 13.11
C HIS A 188 -7.82 10.85 12.33
N LYS A 189 -7.17 10.57 11.20
CA LYS A 189 -6.56 11.61 10.35
C LYS A 189 -6.57 11.17 8.88
N PHE A 190 -6.80 12.12 7.99
CA PHE A 190 -6.55 11.98 6.55
C PHE A 190 -5.94 13.29 6.06
N THR A 191 -4.70 13.25 5.61
CA THR A 191 -3.94 14.44 5.19
C THR A 191 -2.91 14.06 4.12
N THR A 192 -2.09 15.01 3.67
CA THR A 192 -0.96 14.71 2.78
C THR A 192 0.29 14.36 3.59
N GLN A 193 1.22 13.61 2.99
CA GLN A 193 2.50 13.26 3.59
C GLN A 193 3.28 14.51 4.02
N ARG A 194 3.33 15.54 3.17
CA ARG A 194 3.96 16.82 3.50
C ARG A 194 3.42 17.39 4.81
N LEU A 195 2.11 17.58 4.88
CA LEU A 195 1.46 18.17 6.06
C LEU A 195 1.61 17.28 7.30
N TRP A 196 1.60 15.96 7.12
CA TRP A 196 1.80 15.01 8.20
C TRP A 196 3.22 15.09 8.78
N LEU A 197 4.25 15.01 7.93
CA LEU A 197 5.66 15.09 8.33
C LEU A 197 6.00 16.46 8.93
N GLU A 198 5.48 17.55 8.34
CA GLU A 198 5.61 18.90 8.90
C GLU A 198 4.97 18.96 10.31
N SER A 199 3.78 18.38 10.49
CA SER A 199 3.14 18.35 11.82
C SER A 199 3.87 17.49 12.86
N LEU A 200 4.75 16.59 12.43
CA LEU A 200 5.61 15.77 13.30
C LEU A 200 6.97 16.40 13.58
N GLY A 201 7.25 17.58 13.02
CA GLY A 201 8.47 18.32 13.28
C GLY A 201 9.66 17.94 12.39
N ILE A 202 9.42 17.50 11.14
CA ILE A 202 10.52 17.08 10.23
C ILE A 202 11.51 18.23 9.95
N ARG A 203 11.09 19.49 10.00
CA ARG A 203 11.96 20.65 9.76
C ARG A 203 12.87 20.89 10.96
N GLU A 204 12.32 20.78 12.16
CA GLU A 204 13.02 20.90 13.44
C GLU A 204 14.04 19.76 13.57
N GLU A 205 13.66 18.52 13.26
CA GLU A 205 14.57 17.38 13.26
C GLU A 205 15.72 17.58 12.25
N LEU A 206 15.43 18.14 11.06
CA LEU A 206 16.46 18.45 10.07
C LEU A 206 17.48 19.47 10.61
N GLU A 207 17.01 20.56 11.26
CA GLU A 207 17.92 21.54 11.87
C GLU A 207 18.70 20.98 13.07
N GLN A 208 18.08 20.15 13.91
CA GLN A 208 18.79 19.49 15.01
C GLN A 208 19.89 18.56 14.51
N ARG A 209 19.63 17.80 13.43
CA ARG A 209 20.65 16.98 12.76
C ARG A 209 21.76 17.82 12.15
N ARG A 210 21.45 18.98 11.57
CA ARG A 210 22.47 19.93 11.08
C ARG A 210 23.47 20.30 12.17
N LEU A 211 22.97 20.61 13.36
CA LEU A 211 23.79 21.03 14.50
C LEU A 211 24.54 19.87 15.16
N ARG A 212 23.93 18.70 15.28
CA ARG A 212 24.51 17.55 15.98
C ARG A 212 25.47 16.74 15.09
N ASP A 213 25.03 16.42 13.88
CA ASP A 213 25.68 15.43 13.02
C ASP A 213 26.57 16.11 11.96
N PHE A 214 26.36 17.40 11.69
CA PHE A 214 27.05 18.15 10.63
C PHE A 214 27.70 19.47 11.10
N ALA A 215 28.01 19.62 12.38
CA ALA A 215 28.68 20.83 12.91
C ALA A 215 29.98 21.17 12.16
N GLU A 216 30.76 20.14 11.79
CA GLU A 216 32.02 20.27 11.05
C GLU A 216 31.85 20.88 9.65
N SER A 217 30.66 20.79 9.04
CA SER A 217 30.34 21.46 7.77
C SER A 217 30.44 22.98 7.85
N VAL A 218 30.34 23.53 9.07
CA VAL A 218 30.48 24.96 9.38
C VAL A 218 31.83 25.26 10.00
N THR A 219 32.27 24.49 11.00
CA THR A 219 33.47 24.81 11.80
C THR A 219 34.79 24.43 11.13
N ALA A 220 34.80 23.45 10.23
CA ALA A 220 36.02 22.94 9.59
C ALA A 220 35.86 22.81 8.06
N ARG A 221 35.15 23.76 7.44
CA ARG A 221 34.71 23.70 6.03
C ARG A 221 35.84 23.50 4.99
N ALA A 222 37.06 23.97 5.28
CA ALA A 222 38.21 23.81 4.40
C ALA A 222 38.89 22.43 4.51
N SER A 223 38.50 21.60 5.47
CA SER A 223 39.02 20.24 5.65
C SER A 223 38.22 19.22 4.83
N ASP A 224 38.85 18.09 4.49
CA ASP A 224 38.17 16.97 3.82
C ASP A 224 36.94 16.50 4.60
N ARG A 225 37.04 16.44 5.94
CA ARG A 225 35.92 16.07 6.81
C ARG A 225 34.76 17.08 6.75
N GLY A 226 35.08 18.37 6.76
CA GLY A 226 34.09 19.43 6.60
C GLY A 226 33.39 19.40 5.25
N GLN A 227 34.12 19.08 4.16
CA GLN A 227 33.54 18.93 2.82
C GLN A 227 32.62 17.70 2.72
N VAL A 228 33.03 16.56 3.28
CA VAL A 228 32.19 15.35 3.34
C VAL A 228 30.91 15.60 4.15
N ALA A 229 31.03 16.22 5.33
CA ALA A 229 29.88 16.57 6.17
C ALA A 229 28.91 17.53 5.44
N LEU A 230 29.44 18.48 4.66
CA LEU A 230 28.63 19.40 3.87
C LEU A 230 27.85 18.68 2.75
N LEU A 231 28.48 17.74 2.04
CA LEU A 231 27.81 16.94 1.00
C LEU A 231 26.68 16.08 1.59
N GLN A 232 26.95 15.40 2.71
CA GLN A 232 25.95 14.60 3.42
C GLN A 232 24.79 15.44 3.94
N TRP A 233 25.08 16.64 4.45
CA TRP A 233 24.05 17.60 4.84
C TRP A 233 23.15 18.00 3.66
N TYR A 234 23.74 18.31 2.50
CA TYR A 234 22.96 18.66 1.30
C TYR A 234 22.09 17.49 0.83
N ASP A 235 22.61 16.26 0.82
CA ASP A 235 21.84 15.07 0.47
C ASP A 235 20.65 14.86 1.43
N LEU A 236 20.86 14.95 2.75
CA LEU A 236 19.78 14.84 3.74
C LEU A 236 18.71 15.93 3.52
N ARG A 237 19.13 17.17 3.29
CA ARG A 237 18.21 18.28 3.02
C ARG A 237 17.40 18.04 1.74
N GLN A 238 18.02 17.52 0.68
CA GLN A 238 17.34 17.19 -0.57
C GLN A 238 16.33 16.06 -0.37
N ARG A 239 16.65 15.02 0.42
CA ARG A 239 15.71 13.94 0.74
C ARG A 239 14.49 14.44 1.51
N VAL A 240 14.69 15.31 2.52
CA VAL A 240 13.57 15.93 3.24
C VAL A 240 12.75 16.83 2.32
N ALA A 241 13.39 17.58 1.42
CA ALA A 241 12.69 18.36 0.41
C ALA A 241 11.84 17.47 -0.51
N ALA A 242 12.38 16.36 -1.01
CA ALA A 242 11.65 15.41 -1.85
C ALA A 242 10.43 14.81 -1.12
N LEU A 243 10.60 14.37 0.14
CA LEU A 243 9.50 13.82 0.96
C LEU A 243 8.38 14.82 1.24
N THR A 244 8.69 16.12 1.17
CA THR A 244 7.76 17.22 1.47
C THR A 244 7.37 18.03 0.24
N ASP A 245 7.79 17.65 -0.97
CA ASP A 245 7.42 18.36 -2.19
C ASP A 245 5.96 18.09 -2.55
N ALA A 246 5.14 19.14 -2.57
CA ALA A 246 3.71 19.04 -2.88
C ALA A 246 3.43 18.62 -4.32
N ALA A 247 4.39 18.77 -5.25
CA ALA A 247 4.27 18.27 -6.62
C ALA A 247 4.72 16.80 -6.75
N GLY A 248 5.45 16.27 -5.76
CA GLY A 248 5.95 14.90 -5.72
C GLY A 248 5.45 14.13 -4.50
N MET A 249 6.38 13.55 -3.74
CA MET A 249 6.05 12.63 -2.64
C MET A 249 5.28 13.30 -1.50
N GLY A 250 5.37 14.62 -1.36
CA GLY A 250 4.59 15.36 -0.38
C GLY A 250 3.09 15.27 -0.60
N ASN A 251 2.62 14.88 -1.79
CA ASN A 251 1.20 14.72 -2.12
C ASN A 251 0.63 13.32 -1.86
N PHE A 252 1.46 12.34 -1.47
CA PHE A 252 0.96 11.07 -0.93
C PHE A 252 -0.07 11.33 0.15
N LYS A 253 -1.03 10.43 0.31
CA LYS A 253 -2.01 10.55 1.39
C LYS A 253 -1.58 9.71 2.57
N VAL A 254 -1.78 10.29 3.75
CA VAL A 254 -1.61 9.61 5.03
C VAL A 254 -2.99 9.41 5.62
N LEU A 255 -3.40 8.15 5.72
CA LEU A 255 -4.62 7.72 6.38
C LEU A 255 -4.28 7.10 7.73
N VAL A 256 -4.88 7.63 8.80
CA VAL A 256 -4.84 7.05 10.13
C VAL A 256 -6.25 6.65 10.55
N LEU A 257 -6.46 5.35 10.72
CA LEU A 257 -7.66 4.78 11.32
C LEU A 257 -7.37 4.33 12.74
N ARG A 258 -8.35 4.47 13.64
CA ARG A 258 -8.25 4.10 15.05
C ARG A 258 -9.29 3.05 15.39
N ARG A 259 -8.91 2.10 16.25
CA ARG A 259 -9.85 1.23 16.96
C ARG A 259 -10.31 1.87 18.26
#